data_AF-A0A2J7PEA6-F1
#
_entry.id   AF-A0A2J7PEA6-F1
#
_cell.length_a   1.000
_cell.length_b   1.000
_cell.length_c   1.000
_cell.angle_alpha   90.00
_cell.angle_beta   90.00
_cell.angle_gamma   90.00
#
_symmetry.space_group_name_H-M   'P 1'
#
loop_
_entity.id
_entity.type
_entity.pdbx_description
1 polymer ?
#
loop_
_entity_poly.entity_id
_entity_poly.type
_entity_poly.pdbx_seq_one_letter_code
_entity_poly.pdbx_strand_id
1 'polypeptide(L)'
;MMDSLTIFIIVVLIHCTLFFFDTFFKSCSHNPYLYFLENTGLQVEAFKVRWFTTAFNRFFQKCGFWRPKLLDCWFTLGIRCSLALLPVAMYIVIRTALNAWLTGIGTGGTSSLVLEPLVPGVNLPVSDIGYYLATLITCSIVHELGHAVAAVREDVHIDGTGLIVVLIVPFMCVHLNTQQYDSLPPKRQLRITCAGVWHNFVLTIAAMSVLILLPVLLYPFFDIGTGVTVRNIQQASPLLGPSGLQTGDKVLALNQCQVKDYDTWYQCIQSAVNHASPGYCVSSDLVKEHDESIAAEQLPGGAIECCSAKSSDHLCFEYLDKEENMPELPPHTCLPGRVVIESTDEICVTASDCSVGLHCLKPSLDNHTRLLYIKRANAKMVIFLGHPSEVYHTVRVSDFVPVYSIIPPAIPEVIMQMCKYLSVFSAGLAIINIIPCFYFDGQYIIQAICNILLAHKVKHKSVRNAIAVFITVCGTIFIFGNLLSITLFAIF
;
A
#
# COMPACT_ATOMS: atom_id res chain seq x y z
N MET A 1 -14.54 7.66 -12.27
CA MET A 1 -13.07 7.66 -12.26
C MET A 1 -12.60 8.08 -13.64
N MET A 2 -11.67 9.03 -13.73
CA MET A 2 -11.07 9.38 -15.01
C MET A 2 -10.19 8.21 -15.46
N ASP A 3 -10.36 7.74 -16.69
CA ASP A 3 -9.62 6.60 -17.22
C ASP A 3 -8.10 6.91 -17.28
N SER A 4 -7.24 5.91 -17.06
CA SER A 4 -5.78 6.07 -17.05
C SER A 4 -5.27 6.65 -18.38
N LEU A 5 -5.91 6.27 -19.48
CA LEU A 5 -5.68 6.85 -20.80
C LEU A 5 -6.00 8.34 -20.85
N THR A 6 -7.08 8.77 -20.20
CA THR A 6 -7.46 10.19 -20.15
C THR A 6 -6.42 11.01 -19.37
N ILE A 7 -5.94 10.48 -18.24
CA ILE A 7 -4.86 11.12 -17.47
C ILE A 7 -3.60 11.25 -18.32
N PHE A 8 -3.20 10.19 -19.01
CA PHE A 8 -2.02 10.19 -19.87
C PHE A 8 -2.14 11.22 -21.01
N ILE A 9 -3.28 11.25 -21.71
CA ILE A 9 -3.55 12.23 -22.77
C ILE A 9 -3.47 13.66 -22.23
N ILE A 10 -4.07 13.93 -21.07
CA ILE A 10 -4.01 15.25 -20.43
C ILE A 10 -2.56 15.65 -20.13
N VAL A 11 -1.76 14.75 -19.56
CA VAL A 11 -0.34 15.00 -19.26
C VAL A 11 0.44 15.31 -20.55
N VAL A 12 0.26 14.51 -21.59
CA VAL A 12 0.90 14.72 -22.90
C VAL A 12 0.50 16.07 -23.48
N LEU A 13 -0.78 16.43 -23.44
CA LEU A 13 -1.27 17.73 -23.91
C LEU A 13 -0.66 18.89 -23.11
N ILE A 14 -0.53 18.77 -21.79
CA ILE A 14 0.13 19.77 -20.95
C ILE A 14 1.59 19.96 -21.40
N HIS A 15 2.35 18.88 -21.56
CA HIS A 15 3.75 18.94 -22.01
C HIS A 15 3.90 19.52 -23.41
N CYS A 16 3.04 19.12 -24.35
CA CYS A 16 3.02 19.66 -25.71
C CYS A 16 2.70 21.16 -25.70
N THR A 17 1.75 21.60 -24.86
CA THR A 17 1.36 23.00 -24.72
C THR A 17 2.52 23.82 -24.13
N LEU A 18 3.15 23.33 -23.06
CA LEU A 18 4.34 23.98 -22.46
C LEU A 18 5.48 24.10 -23.47
N PHE A 19 5.78 23.04 -24.21
CA PHE A 19 6.84 23.04 -25.21
C PHE A 19 6.54 23.98 -26.39
N PHE A 20 5.28 24.03 -26.84
CA PHE A 20 4.83 24.96 -27.87
C PHE A 20 5.04 26.42 -27.44
N PHE A 21 4.55 26.79 -26.26
CA PHE A 21 4.69 28.16 -25.76
C PHE A 21 6.15 28.54 -25.47
N ASP A 22 6.95 27.62 -24.92
CA ASP A 22 8.38 27.84 -24.72
C ASP A 22 9.10 28.13 -26.04
N THR A 23 8.84 27.30 -27.05
CA THR A 23 9.43 27.48 -28.39
C THR A 23 8.94 28.78 -29.04
N PHE A 24 7.66 29.10 -28.92
CA PHE A 24 7.06 30.33 -29.44
C PHE A 24 7.69 31.58 -28.81
N PHE A 25 7.74 31.66 -27.47
CA PHE A 25 8.31 32.82 -26.78
C PHE A 25 9.81 32.98 -26.99
N LYS A 26 10.58 31.89 -27.08
CA LYS A 26 12.00 31.93 -27.45
C LYS A 26 12.19 32.42 -28.89
N SER A 27 11.39 31.93 -29.83
CA SER A 27 11.45 32.34 -31.24
C SER A 27 11.09 33.82 -31.42
N CYS A 28 10.12 34.32 -30.66
CA CYS A 28 9.74 35.74 -30.65
C CYS A 28 10.68 36.63 -29.82
N SER A 29 11.75 36.09 -29.22
CA SER A 29 12.66 36.82 -28.31
C SER A 29 11.90 37.60 -27.23
N HIS A 30 10.89 36.97 -26.62
CA HIS A 30 10.06 37.63 -25.62
C HIS A 30 10.84 37.84 -24.31
N ASN A 31 11.45 39.03 -24.17
CA ASN A 31 12.37 39.36 -23.08
C ASN A 31 11.85 39.05 -21.66
N PRO A 32 10.58 39.34 -21.29
CA PRO A 32 10.07 39.00 -19.96
C PRO A 32 10.13 37.50 -19.66
N TYR A 33 9.85 36.65 -20.66
CA TYR A 33 9.91 35.20 -20.52
C TYR A 33 11.34 34.67 -20.42
N LEU A 34 12.26 35.20 -21.23
CA LEU A 34 13.69 34.84 -21.15
C LEU A 34 14.28 35.20 -19.79
N TYR A 35 13.99 36.40 -19.29
CA TYR A 35 14.39 36.85 -17.97
C TYR A 35 13.78 35.99 -16.85
N PHE A 36 12.52 35.56 -17.02
CA PHE A 36 11.86 34.64 -16.11
C PHE A 36 12.58 33.27 -16.07
N LEU A 37 12.89 32.67 -17.22
CA LEU A 37 13.60 31.38 -17.27
C LEU A 37 14.99 31.46 -16.64
N GLU A 38 15.74 32.53 -16.91
CA GLU A 38 17.08 32.75 -16.37
C GLU A 38 17.06 32.90 -14.83
N ASN A 39 16.12 33.66 -14.29
CA ASN A 39 16.01 33.87 -12.84
C ASN A 39 15.45 32.67 -12.08
N THR A 40 14.54 31.92 -12.70
CA THR A 40 13.93 30.74 -12.05
C THR A 40 14.76 29.48 -12.22
N GLY A 41 15.67 29.43 -13.20
CA GLY A 41 16.42 28.24 -13.56
C GLY A 41 15.56 27.17 -14.25
N LEU A 42 14.40 27.56 -14.81
CA LEU A 42 13.50 26.66 -15.51
C LEU A 42 13.95 26.45 -16.96
N GLN A 43 13.88 25.21 -17.42
CA GLN A 43 14.15 24.79 -18.79
C GLN A 43 13.06 23.83 -19.23
N VAL A 44 12.32 24.19 -20.27
CA VAL A 44 11.32 23.34 -20.90
C VAL A 44 11.93 22.65 -22.11
N GLU A 45 11.82 21.33 -22.14
CA GLU A 45 12.21 20.46 -23.26
C GLU A 45 11.03 19.56 -23.63
N ALA A 46 11.08 18.87 -24.78
CA ALA A 46 10.00 17.97 -25.17
C ALA A 46 9.76 16.88 -24.11
N PHE A 47 8.52 16.82 -23.58
CA PHE A 47 8.07 15.90 -22.52
C PHE A 47 8.86 15.96 -21.20
N LYS A 48 9.64 17.01 -20.99
CA LYS A 48 10.57 17.14 -19.87
C LYS A 48 10.66 18.58 -19.41
N VAL A 49 10.42 18.82 -18.12
CA VAL A 49 10.66 20.12 -17.48
C VAL A 49 11.79 19.97 -16.48
N ARG A 50 12.80 20.83 -16.58
CA ARG A 50 13.92 20.89 -15.64
C ARG A 50 13.86 22.21 -14.87
N TRP A 51 14.10 22.11 -13.57
CA TRP A 51 14.33 23.25 -12.69
C TRP A 51 15.74 23.09 -12.10
N PHE A 52 16.54 24.15 -12.09
CA PHE A 52 17.89 24.17 -11.52
C PHE A 52 17.99 25.26 -10.44
N THR A 53 18.65 24.95 -9.32
CA THR A 53 18.88 25.88 -8.22
C THR A 53 20.17 25.59 -7.46
N THR A 54 20.79 26.63 -6.93
CA THR A 54 21.97 26.57 -6.04
C THR A 54 21.62 26.76 -4.56
N ALA A 55 20.32 26.96 -4.26
CA ALA A 55 19.85 27.30 -2.90
C ALA A 55 20.26 26.26 -1.84
N PHE A 56 20.34 24.99 -2.22
CA PHE A 56 20.66 23.88 -1.31
C PHE A 56 22.18 23.67 -1.11
N ASN A 57 23.06 24.32 -1.89
CA ASN A 57 24.50 24.08 -1.83
C ASN A 57 25.08 24.34 -0.43
N ARG A 58 24.62 25.40 0.25
CA ARG A 58 25.03 25.70 1.64
C ARG A 58 24.58 24.62 2.62
N PHE A 59 23.41 24.04 2.41
CA PHE A 59 22.90 22.94 3.24
C PHE A 59 23.78 21.70 3.06
N PHE A 60 24.09 21.31 1.81
CA PHE A 60 24.98 20.17 1.55
C PHE A 60 26.39 20.38 2.11
N GLN A 61 26.93 21.59 2.02
CA GLN A 61 28.21 21.93 2.65
C GLN A 61 28.17 21.69 4.16
N LYS A 62 27.14 22.20 4.86
CA LYS A 62 26.97 21.96 6.30
C LYS A 62 26.87 20.47 6.63
N CYS A 63 26.10 19.71 5.86
CA CYS A 63 25.97 18.26 6.04
C CYS A 63 27.30 17.53 5.79
N GLY A 64 28.07 17.89 4.75
CA GLY A 64 29.34 17.25 4.42
C GLY A 64 30.46 17.49 5.43
N PHE A 65 30.39 18.58 6.20
CA PHE A 65 31.31 18.85 7.31
C PHE A 65 30.79 18.36 8.66
N TRP A 66 29.59 17.79 8.73
CA TRP A 66 29.02 17.27 9.97
C TRP A 66 29.74 15.99 10.42
N ARG A 67 30.50 16.05 11.51
CA ARG A 67 31.19 14.89 12.12
C ARG A 67 31.96 14.05 11.06
N PRO A 68 33.06 14.57 10.47
CA PRO A 68 33.70 14.00 9.28
C PRO A 68 34.14 12.54 9.43
N LYS A 69 34.59 12.14 10.64
CA LYS A 69 34.96 10.73 10.92
C LYS A 69 33.77 9.77 10.79
N LEU A 70 32.58 10.20 11.20
CA LEU A 70 31.36 9.38 11.08
C LEU A 70 30.94 9.28 9.61
N LEU A 71 30.99 10.37 8.86
CA LEU A 71 30.70 10.37 7.43
C LEU A 71 31.69 9.50 6.65
N ASP A 72 32.98 9.57 6.97
CA ASP A 72 33.98 8.70 6.34
C ASP A 72 33.68 7.23 6.57
N CYS A 73 33.30 6.86 7.81
CA CYS A 73 32.88 5.51 8.14
C CYS A 73 31.59 5.12 7.39
N TRP A 74 30.59 6.01 7.40
CA TRP A 74 29.29 5.84 6.75
C TRP A 74 29.42 5.56 5.25
N PHE A 75 30.16 6.39 4.52
CA PHE A 75 30.34 6.19 3.08
C PHE A 75 31.31 5.05 2.76
N THR A 76 32.24 4.73 3.65
CA THR A 76 33.08 3.52 3.48
C THR A 76 32.27 2.24 3.67
N LEU A 77 31.31 2.23 4.61
CA LEU A 77 30.33 1.15 4.74
C LEU A 77 29.43 1.11 3.50
N GLY A 78 28.98 2.26 3.01
CA GLY A 78 28.19 2.39 1.79
C GLY A 78 28.85 1.72 0.58
N ILE A 79 30.15 1.94 0.35
CA ILE A 79 30.89 1.22 -0.70
C ILE A 79 30.77 -0.30 -0.53
N ARG A 80 30.99 -0.83 0.68
CA ARG A 80 30.95 -2.29 0.92
C ARG A 80 29.54 -2.85 0.66
N CYS A 81 28.52 -2.18 1.17
CA CYS A 81 27.12 -2.60 1.01
C CYS A 81 26.66 -2.50 -0.45
N SER A 82 26.98 -1.42 -1.16
CA SER A 82 26.68 -1.29 -2.59
C SER A 82 27.41 -2.37 -3.38
N LEU A 83 28.71 -2.58 -3.18
CA LEU A 83 29.44 -3.64 -3.89
C LEU A 83 28.88 -5.04 -3.61
N ALA A 84 28.35 -5.30 -2.41
CA ALA A 84 27.65 -6.55 -2.10
C ALA A 84 26.26 -6.64 -2.76
N LEU A 85 25.57 -5.51 -2.94
CA LEU A 85 24.28 -5.43 -3.63
C LEU A 85 24.41 -5.65 -5.15
N LEU A 86 25.53 -5.25 -5.76
CA LEU A 86 25.75 -5.38 -7.21
C LEU A 86 25.53 -6.80 -7.75
N PRO A 87 26.16 -7.88 -7.22
CA PRO A 87 25.91 -9.23 -7.70
C PRO A 87 24.47 -9.69 -7.45
N VAL A 88 23.83 -9.24 -6.37
CA VAL A 88 22.42 -9.53 -6.08
C VAL A 88 21.51 -8.88 -7.12
N ALA A 89 21.73 -7.60 -7.43
CA ALA A 89 21.00 -6.86 -8.46
C ALA A 89 21.16 -7.51 -9.84
N MET A 90 22.39 -7.88 -10.22
CA MET A 90 22.66 -8.59 -11.47
C MET A 90 21.96 -9.95 -11.51
N TYR A 91 21.99 -10.73 -10.42
CA TYR A 91 21.28 -12.01 -10.33
C TYR A 91 19.77 -11.85 -10.53
N ILE A 92 19.14 -10.88 -9.83
CA ILE A 92 17.70 -10.60 -9.95
C ILE A 92 17.33 -10.25 -11.39
N VAL A 93 18.08 -9.34 -12.02
CA VAL A 93 17.78 -8.87 -13.39
C VAL A 93 18.03 -9.96 -14.44
N ILE A 94 19.07 -10.78 -14.28
CA ILE A 94 19.32 -11.93 -15.15
C ILE A 94 18.22 -12.99 -14.98
N ARG A 95 17.81 -13.31 -13.75
CA ARG A 95 16.73 -14.28 -13.50
C ARG A 95 15.39 -13.79 -14.03
N THR A 96 15.09 -12.51 -13.85
CA THR A 96 13.89 -11.84 -14.39
C THR A 96 13.84 -11.99 -15.90
N ALA A 97 14.94 -11.65 -16.58
CA ALA A 97 15.07 -11.84 -18.02
C ALA A 97 14.89 -13.32 -18.40
N LEU A 98 15.69 -14.24 -17.85
CA LEU A 98 15.61 -15.66 -18.20
C LEU A 98 14.19 -16.23 -18.02
N ASN A 99 13.49 -15.86 -16.96
CA ASN A 99 12.11 -16.28 -16.75
C ASN A 99 11.18 -15.75 -17.86
N ALA A 100 11.29 -14.45 -18.20
CA ALA A 100 10.51 -13.86 -19.28
C ALA A 100 10.77 -14.53 -20.64
N TRP A 101 12.02 -14.89 -20.93
CA TRP A 101 12.40 -15.57 -22.17
C TRP A 101 12.01 -17.06 -22.22
N LEU A 102 12.11 -17.78 -21.10
CA LEU A 102 11.86 -19.23 -21.04
C LEU A 102 10.38 -19.59 -20.95
N THR A 103 9.57 -18.78 -20.23
CA THR A 103 8.19 -19.15 -19.90
C THR A 103 7.13 -18.52 -20.80
N GLY A 104 7.51 -17.73 -21.81
CA GLY A 104 6.60 -17.18 -22.82
C GLY A 104 5.25 -16.75 -22.23
N ILE A 105 5.26 -15.71 -21.38
CA ILE A 105 4.12 -15.08 -20.68
C ILE A 105 2.86 -15.98 -20.60
N GLY A 106 2.95 -17.10 -19.88
CA GLY A 106 1.85 -18.06 -19.85
C GLY A 106 1.88 -18.92 -18.60
N THR A 107 0.99 -18.58 -17.67
CA THR A 107 0.50 -19.40 -16.54
C THR A 107 1.43 -19.64 -15.35
N GLY A 108 1.08 -18.95 -14.25
CA GLY A 108 0.83 -19.56 -12.93
C GLY A 108 1.94 -20.38 -12.28
N GLY A 109 2.52 -19.79 -11.22
CA GLY A 109 3.02 -20.57 -10.08
C GLY A 109 4.53 -20.58 -9.93
N THR A 110 5.07 -19.56 -9.28
CA THR A 110 5.98 -19.66 -8.11
C THR A 110 6.47 -18.25 -7.78
N SER A 111 6.53 -17.91 -6.50
CA SER A 111 7.10 -16.67 -5.97
C SER A 111 8.59 -16.58 -6.28
N SER A 112 8.94 -16.31 -7.54
CA SER A 112 10.31 -16.04 -7.97
C SER A 112 10.57 -14.54 -7.80
N LEU A 113 11.76 -14.20 -7.31
CA LEU A 113 12.20 -12.82 -7.10
C LEU A 113 12.42 -12.16 -8.47
N VAL A 114 11.34 -11.66 -9.07
CA VAL A 114 11.31 -11.00 -10.38
C VAL A 114 11.18 -9.50 -10.18
N LEU A 115 11.99 -8.72 -10.90
CA LEU A 115 11.89 -7.26 -10.93
C LEU A 115 10.76 -6.87 -11.89
N GLU A 116 9.54 -6.77 -11.38
CA GLU A 116 8.41 -6.30 -12.17
C GLU A 116 8.41 -4.76 -12.26
N PRO A 117 8.24 -4.17 -13.46
CA PRO A 117 8.07 -2.73 -13.58
C PRO A 117 6.78 -2.31 -12.86
N LEU A 118 6.90 -1.40 -11.91
CA LEU A 118 5.76 -0.86 -11.16
C LEU A 118 5.03 0.18 -12.02
N VAL A 119 3.89 -0.21 -12.58
CA VAL A 119 3.07 0.60 -13.49
C VAL A 119 1.68 0.83 -12.85
N PRO A 120 1.37 2.08 -12.45
CA PRO A 120 0.04 2.44 -11.97
C PRO A 120 -1.06 2.09 -12.99
N GLY A 121 -2.10 1.42 -12.53
CA GLY A 121 -3.22 0.91 -13.33
C GLY A 121 -3.04 -0.50 -13.88
N VAL A 122 -1.83 -1.05 -13.88
CA VAL A 122 -1.55 -2.44 -14.32
C VAL A 122 -1.32 -3.35 -13.11
N ASN A 123 -0.26 -3.10 -12.35
CA ASN A 123 0.09 -3.87 -11.14
C ASN A 123 -0.03 -3.05 -9.85
N LEU A 124 -0.44 -1.79 -9.95
CA LEU A 124 -0.58 -0.86 -8.84
C LEU A 124 -1.91 -0.08 -8.91
N PRO A 125 -2.66 0.10 -7.82
CA PRO A 125 -3.93 0.84 -7.85
C PRO A 125 -3.73 2.33 -8.17
N VAL A 126 -4.51 2.86 -9.11
CA VAL A 126 -4.45 4.30 -9.49
C VAL A 126 -4.84 5.22 -8.34
N SER A 127 -5.63 4.74 -7.38
CA SER A 127 -5.99 5.51 -6.16
C SER A 127 -4.78 5.97 -5.37
N ASP A 128 -3.66 5.27 -5.49
CA ASP A 128 -2.46 5.48 -4.67
C ASP A 128 -1.41 6.30 -5.42
N ILE A 129 -1.75 6.90 -6.56
CA ILE A 129 -0.83 7.71 -7.37
C ILE A 129 -0.15 8.84 -6.57
N GLY A 130 -0.87 9.44 -5.60
CA GLY A 130 -0.30 10.43 -4.70
C GLY A 130 0.84 9.87 -3.83
N TYR A 131 0.70 8.62 -3.36
CA TYR A 131 1.77 7.94 -2.62
C TYR A 131 2.96 7.64 -3.52
N TYR A 132 2.73 7.22 -4.77
CA TYR A 132 3.80 6.94 -5.73
C TYR A 132 4.64 8.18 -6.00
N LEU A 133 3.99 9.31 -6.31
CA LEU A 133 4.69 10.57 -6.56
C LEU A 133 5.46 11.05 -5.32
N ALA A 134 4.82 11.06 -4.15
CA ALA A 134 5.48 11.46 -2.91
C ALA A 134 6.68 10.57 -2.57
N THR A 135 6.54 9.26 -2.78
CA THR A 135 7.61 8.28 -2.56
C THR A 135 8.77 8.48 -3.53
N LEU A 136 8.51 8.62 -4.83
CA LEU A 136 9.55 8.80 -5.84
C LEU A 136 10.36 10.09 -5.61
N ILE A 137 9.68 11.19 -5.26
CA ILE A 137 10.35 12.45 -4.87
C ILE A 137 11.24 12.20 -3.66
N THR A 138 10.72 11.56 -2.61
CA THR A 138 11.46 11.32 -1.36
C THR A 138 12.69 10.45 -1.60
N CYS A 139 12.53 9.33 -2.30
CA CYS A 139 13.64 8.44 -2.63
C CYS A 139 14.70 9.15 -3.48
N SER A 140 14.28 9.93 -4.48
CA SER A 140 15.21 10.66 -5.32
C SER A 140 15.96 11.77 -4.57
N ILE A 141 15.27 12.54 -3.70
CA ILE A 141 15.94 13.52 -2.82
C ILE A 141 16.99 12.83 -1.94
N VAL A 142 16.63 11.72 -1.30
CA VAL A 142 17.54 11.00 -0.38
C VAL A 142 18.73 10.41 -1.12
N HIS A 143 18.52 9.93 -2.35
CA HIS A 143 19.58 9.43 -3.23
C HIS A 143 20.58 10.54 -3.60
N GLU A 144 20.10 11.65 -4.14
CA GLU A 144 20.96 12.77 -4.55
C GLU A 144 21.63 13.45 -3.37
N LEU A 145 20.96 13.52 -2.21
CA LEU A 145 21.57 13.95 -0.95
C LEU A 145 22.81 13.11 -0.61
N GLY A 146 22.75 11.80 -0.85
CA GLY A 146 23.88 10.90 -0.67
C GLY A 146 25.09 11.33 -1.51
N HIS A 147 24.90 11.53 -2.81
CA HIS A 147 25.95 12.00 -3.72
C HIS A 147 26.49 13.37 -3.32
N ALA A 148 25.60 14.33 -3.03
CA ALA A 148 25.98 15.69 -2.66
C ALA A 148 26.85 15.72 -1.40
N VAL A 149 26.43 15.04 -0.33
CA VAL A 149 27.16 15.00 0.94
C VAL A 149 28.49 14.26 0.80
N ALA A 150 28.53 13.17 0.03
CA ALA A 150 29.77 12.46 -0.26
C ALA A 150 30.74 13.29 -1.11
N ALA A 151 30.25 14.02 -2.10
CA ALA A 151 31.05 14.90 -2.96
C ALA A 151 31.71 16.01 -2.13
N VAL A 152 30.96 16.68 -1.26
CA VAL A 152 31.52 17.68 -0.33
C VAL A 152 32.58 17.05 0.56
N ARG A 153 32.36 15.83 1.06
CA ARG A 153 33.33 15.14 1.93
C ARG A 153 34.64 14.82 1.22
N GLU A 154 34.58 14.52 -0.08
CA GLU A 154 35.74 14.30 -0.95
C GLU A 154 36.30 15.58 -1.59
N ASP A 155 35.86 16.76 -1.12
CA ASP A 155 36.32 18.08 -1.56
C ASP A 155 35.99 18.38 -3.04
N VAL A 156 34.83 17.89 -3.51
CA VAL A 156 34.27 18.19 -4.83
C VAL A 156 33.18 19.25 -4.70
N HIS A 157 33.28 20.30 -5.51
CA HIS A 157 32.30 21.37 -5.55
C HIS A 157 30.97 20.91 -6.16
N ILE A 158 29.86 21.36 -5.57
CA ILE A 158 28.50 21.17 -6.09
C ILE A 158 28.14 22.43 -6.87
N ASP A 159 27.96 22.29 -8.18
CA ASP A 159 27.55 23.40 -9.05
C ASP A 159 26.09 23.77 -8.77
N GLY A 160 25.23 22.76 -8.53
CA GLY A 160 23.85 22.97 -8.07
C GLY A 160 23.03 21.69 -8.05
N THR A 161 21.75 21.83 -7.79
CA THR A 161 20.77 20.74 -7.82
C THR A 161 19.64 21.05 -8.79
N GLY A 162 19.05 20.02 -9.36
CA GLY A 162 17.87 20.16 -10.20
C GLY A 162 16.75 19.19 -9.86
N LEU A 163 15.56 19.56 -10.29
CA LEU A 163 14.38 18.71 -10.38
C LEU A 163 14.05 18.56 -11.86
N ILE A 164 13.98 17.34 -12.34
CA ILE A 164 13.60 16.96 -13.70
C ILE A 164 12.29 16.20 -13.61
N VAL A 165 11.25 16.71 -14.25
CA VAL A 165 9.96 16.03 -14.37
C VAL A 165 9.81 15.54 -15.80
N VAL A 166 9.85 14.23 -15.99
CA VAL A 166 9.59 13.57 -17.28
C VAL A 166 8.16 13.05 -17.26
N LEU A 167 7.29 13.58 -18.12
CA LEU A 167 5.83 13.37 -18.03
C LEU A 167 5.29 13.71 -16.63
N ILE A 168 4.97 12.70 -15.82
CA ILE A 168 4.52 12.87 -14.42
C ILE A 168 5.60 12.49 -13.39
N VAL A 169 6.71 11.90 -13.82
CA VAL A 169 7.68 11.27 -12.93
C VAL A 169 8.77 12.27 -12.55
N PRO A 170 8.89 12.63 -11.26
CA PRO A 170 9.89 13.56 -10.77
C PRO A 170 11.19 12.84 -10.42
N PHE A 171 12.32 13.44 -10.82
CA PHE A 171 13.67 13.01 -10.51
C PHE A 171 14.48 14.21 -10.02
N MET A 172 15.13 14.09 -8.88
CA MET A 172 16.16 15.02 -8.45
C MET A 172 17.48 14.66 -9.13
N CYS A 173 18.34 15.66 -9.29
CA CYS A 173 19.73 15.46 -9.71
C CYS A 173 20.67 16.43 -8.99
N VAL A 174 21.88 15.98 -8.67
CA VAL A 174 22.99 16.83 -8.24
C VAL A 174 23.98 17.03 -9.38
N HIS A 175 24.36 18.27 -9.64
CA HIS A 175 25.39 18.62 -10.61
C HIS A 175 26.71 18.87 -9.86
N LEU A 176 27.70 18.04 -10.16
CA LEU A 176 29.03 18.09 -9.58
C LEU A 176 30.02 18.67 -10.60
N ASN A 177 31.08 19.30 -10.10
CA ASN A 177 32.17 19.76 -10.96
C ASN A 177 32.91 18.56 -11.58
N THR A 178 32.68 18.31 -12.87
CA THR A 178 33.21 17.14 -13.60
C THR A 178 34.74 17.07 -13.58
N GLN A 179 35.43 18.22 -13.70
CA GLN A 179 36.89 18.25 -13.72
C GLN A 179 37.49 17.80 -12.38
N GLN A 180 36.93 18.28 -11.28
CA GLN A 180 37.34 17.86 -9.94
C GLN A 180 37.03 16.39 -9.72
N TYR A 181 35.82 15.94 -10.06
CA TYR A 181 35.42 14.54 -9.92
C TYR A 181 36.29 13.56 -10.72
N ASP A 182 36.59 13.86 -11.98
CA ASP A 182 37.39 12.98 -12.86
C ASP A 182 38.87 12.90 -12.44
N SER A 183 39.35 13.93 -11.74
CA SER A 183 40.70 13.98 -11.18
C SER A 183 40.88 13.13 -9.92
N LEU A 184 39.77 12.73 -9.27
CA LEU A 184 39.82 11.96 -8.04
C LEU A 184 40.39 10.54 -8.25
N PRO A 185 41.10 9.99 -7.24
CA PRO A 185 41.40 8.57 -7.19
C PRO A 185 40.12 7.71 -7.30
N PRO A 186 40.17 6.54 -7.97
CA PRO A 186 38.99 5.70 -8.20
C PRO A 186 38.22 5.30 -6.93
N LYS A 187 38.91 5.13 -5.80
CA LYS A 187 38.28 4.82 -4.51
C LYS A 187 37.40 5.97 -3.98
N ARG A 188 37.79 7.22 -4.23
CA ARG A 188 37.01 8.41 -3.83
C ARG A 188 35.82 8.61 -4.78
N GLN A 189 36.02 8.38 -6.07
CA GLN A 189 34.91 8.34 -7.05
C GLN A 189 33.85 7.30 -6.63
N LEU A 190 34.29 6.09 -6.26
CA LEU A 190 33.41 5.03 -5.78
C LEU A 190 32.65 5.43 -4.50
N ARG A 191 33.26 6.23 -3.63
CA ARG A 191 32.60 6.74 -2.43
C ARG A 191 31.42 7.67 -2.77
N ILE A 192 31.61 8.55 -3.76
CA ILE A 192 30.57 9.47 -4.22
C ILE A 192 29.47 8.70 -4.96
N THR A 193 29.83 7.81 -5.88
CA THR A 193 28.84 7.11 -6.73
C THR A 193 28.07 6.03 -5.97
N CYS A 194 28.68 5.32 -5.02
CA CYS A 194 27.93 4.39 -4.17
C CYS A 194 27.04 5.11 -3.14
N ALA A 195 27.22 6.41 -2.90
CA ALA A 195 26.51 7.11 -1.85
C ALA A 195 24.99 7.16 -2.09
N GLY A 196 24.53 7.41 -3.33
CA GLY A 196 23.11 7.45 -3.65
C GLY A 196 22.44 6.08 -3.46
N VAL A 197 23.06 5.02 -4.01
CA VAL A 197 22.59 3.63 -3.80
C VAL A 197 22.54 3.28 -2.31
N TRP A 198 23.56 3.64 -1.53
CA TRP A 198 23.62 3.40 -0.09
C TRP A 198 22.50 4.12 0.67
N HIS A 199 22.20 5.38 0.34
CA HIS A 199 21.14 6.14 1.02
C HIS A 199 19.75 5.56 0.74
N ASN A 200 19.49 5.08 -0.47
CA ASN A 200 18.24 4.37 -0.78
C ASN A 200 18.14 3.02 -0.05
N PHE A 201 19.24 2.28 0.02
CA PHE A 201 19.27 1.04 0.81
C PHE A 201 18.97 1.31 2.30
N VAL A 202 19.55 2.36 2.87
CA VAL A 202 19.27 2.78 4.26
C VAL A 202 17.83 3.25 4.42
N LEU A 203 17.28 4.02 3.48
CA LEU A 203 15.89 4.46 3.50
C LEU A 203 14.92 3.27 3.46
N THR A 204 15.25 2.23 2.70
CA THR A 204 14.51 0.97 2.69
C THR A 204 14.46 0.34 4.08
N ILE A 205 15.63 0.19 4.73
CA ILE A 205 15.71 -0.38 6.08
C ILE A 205 14.96 0.49 7.09
N ALA A 206 15.09 1.81 6.99
CA ALA A 206 14.39 2.75 7.88
C ALA A 206 12.87 2.63 7.72
N ALA A 207 12.35 2.60 6.49
CA ALA A 207 10.93 2.43 6.22
C ALA A 207 10.39 1.09 6.74
N MET A 208 11.14 -0.01 6.54
CA MET A 208 10.79 -1.32 7.09
C MET A 208 10.83 -1.34 8.62
N SER A 209 11.79 -0.64 9.24
CA SER A 209 11.88 -0.54 10.69
C SER A 209 10.69 0.23 11.27
N VAL A 210 10.27 1.32 10.62
CA VAL A 210 9.06 2.06 11.00
C VAL A 210 7.81 1.18 10.89
N LEU A 211 7.69 0.35 9.84
CA LEU A 211 6.56 -0.60 9.72
C LEU A 211 6.50 -1.59 10.88
N ILE A 212 7.65 -2.18 11.23
CA ILE A 212 7.72 -3.18 12.31
C ILE A 212 7.44 -2.52 13.67
N LEU A 213 7.95 -1.32 13.88
CA LEU A 213 7.80 -0.58 15.15
C LEU A 213 6.50 0.23 15.22
N LEU A 214 5.65 0.21 14.18
CA LEU A 214 4.48 1.07 14.08
C LEU A 214 3.52 0.92 15.28
N PRO A 215 3.19 -0.30 15.76
CA PRO A 215 2.36 -0.47 16.96
C PRO A 215 2.91 0.27 18.18
N VAL A 216 4.23 0.24 18.37
CA VAL A 216 4.91 0.90 19.49
C VAL A 216 4.93 2.41 19.32
N LEU A 217 5.19 2.89 18.10
CA LEU A 217 5.21 4.32 17.80
C LEU A 217 3.83 4.98 17.95
N LEU A 218 2.77 4.24 17.65
CA LEU A 218 1.39 4.73 17.69
C LEU A 218 0.67 4.47 19.01
N TYR A 219 1.23 3.68 19.92
CA TYR A 219 0.64 3.34 21.22
C TYR A 219 0.07 4.53 22.03
N PRO A 220 0.70 5.72 22.07
CA PRO A 220 0.13 6.86 22.81
C PRO A 220 -1.21 7.37 22.25
N PHE A 221 -1.53 7.04 21.00
CA PHE A 221 -2.65 7.57 20.24
C PHE A 221 -3.66 6.48 19.83
N PHE A 222 -3.20 5.23 19.74
CA PHE A 222 -3.97 4.08 19.31
C PHE A 222 -3.76 2.91 20.26
N ASP A 223 -4.88 2.31 20.66
CA ASP A 223 -4.94 1.09 21.43
C ASP A 223 -5.10 -0.12 20.50
N ILE A 224 -4.60 -1.28 20.91
CA ILE A 224 -4.59 -2.52 20.13
C ILE A 224 -5.05 -3.66 21.04
N GLY A 225 -5.87 -4.58 20.53
CA GLY A 225 -6.33 -5.75 21.28
C GLY A 225 -7.58 -5.50 22.14
N THR A 226 -8.21 -4.33 22.03
CA THR A 226 -9.46 -4.01 22.74
C THR A 226 -10.68 -3.95 21.83
N GLY A 227 -10.54 -4.35 20.57
CA GLY A 227 -11.57 -4.31 19.54
C GLY A 227 -10.98 -3.93 18.19
N VAL A 228 -11.83 -3.87 17.17
CA VAL A 228 -11.44 -3.40 15.83
C VAL A 228 -12.23 -2.17 15.43
N THR A 229 -11.60 -1.28 14.67
CA THR A 229 -12.24 -0.06 14.15
C THR A 229 -12.74 -0.29 12.73
N VAL A 230 -13.99 0.05 12.45
CA VAL A 230 -14.54 0.01 11.09
C VAL A 230 -13.89 1.11 10.25
N ARG A 231 -13.10 0.72 9.25
CA ARG A 231 -12.36 1.63 8.38
C ARG A 231 -13.22 2.09 7.20
N ASN A 232 -13.80 1.15 6.47
CA ASN A 232 -14.55 1.43 5.26
C ASN A 232 -15.63 0.35 5.07
N ILE A 233 -16.79 0.79 4.60
CA ILE A 233 -17.93 -0.07 4.27
C ILE A 233 -18.21 0.15 2.78
N GLN A 234 -18.26 -0.95 2.01
CA GLN A 234 -18.57 -0.86 0.58
C GLN A 234 -19.97 -0.27 0.36
N GLN A 235 -20.15 0.50 -0.73
CA GLN A 235 -21.42 1.18 -1.04
C GLN A 235 -22.60 0.22 -1.23
N ALA A 236 -22.34 -0.99 -1.73
CA ALA A 236 -23.36 -2.04 -1.91
C ALA A 236 -23.61 -2.86 -0.62
N SER A 237 -22.95 -2.54 0.49
CA SER A 237 -23.10 -3.30 1.72
C SER A 237 -24.48 -3.09 2.35
N PRO A 238 -25.18 -4.15 2.76
CA PRO A 238 -26.41 -4.04 3.54
C PRO A 238 -26.17 -3.48 4.95
N LEU A 239 -24.92 -3.47 5.41
CA LEU A 239 -24.51 -2.85 6.68
C LEU A 239 -24.33 -1.34 6.57
N LEU A 240 -24.46 -0.75 5.37
CA LEU A 240 -24.42 0.69 5.17
C LEU A 240 -25.82 1.28 5.36
N GLY A 241 -26.00 2.18 6.33
CA GLY A 241 -27.29 2.84 6.55
C GLY A 241 -27.45 3.40 7.96
N PRO A 242 -28.60 4.02 8.27
CA PRO A 242 -28.86 4.64 9.57
C PRO A 242 -28.85 3.62 10.73
N SER A 243 -29.30 2.39 10.48
CA SER A 243 -29.29 1.28 11.44
C SER A 243 -28.04 0.39 11.33
N GLY A 244 -27.12 0.74 10.43
CA GLY A 244 -25.93 -0.04 10.09
C GLY A 244 -24.66 0.37 10.83
N LEU A 245 -23.53 -0.11 10.33
CA LEU A 245 -22.20 0.29 10.78
C LEU A 245 -21.82 1.64 10.18
N GLN A 246 -20.96 2.36 10.89
CA GLN A 246 -20.38 3.61 10.45
C GLN A 246 -18.86 3.53 10.50
N THR A 247 -18.19 4.26 9.60
CA THR A 247 -16.73 4.42 9.66
C THR A 247 -16.34 5.06 10.99
N GLY A 248 -15.40 4.43 11.70
CA GLY A 248 -14.96 4.82 13.04
C GLY A 248 -15.61 4.03 14.17
N ASP A 249 -16.63 3.20 13.89
CA ASP A 249 -17.24 2.35 14.91
C ASP A 249 -16.21 1.37 15.50
N LYS A 250 -16.13 1.31 16.83
CA LYS A 250 -15.36 0.28 17.56
C LYS A 250 -16.24 -0.94 17.77
N VAL A 251 -15.90 -2.04 17.09
CA VAL A 251 -16.55 -3.35 17.23
C VAL A 251 -15.88 -4.12 18.36
N LEU A 252 -16.70 -4.64 19.28
CA LEU A 252 -16.26 -5.39 20.46
C LEU A 252 -16.62 -6.87 20.39
N ALA A 253 -17.71 -7.22 19.70
CA ALA A 253 -18.15 -8.61 19.55
C ALA A 253 -19.00 -8.79 18.30
N LEU A 254 -19.00 -10.01 17.78
CA LEU A 254 -19.93 -10.52 16.76
C LEU A 254 -20.65 -11.71 17.38
N ASN A 255 -21.96 -11.58 17.57
CA ASN A 255 -22.74 -12.47 18.41
C ASN A 255 -22.11 -12.57 19.83
N GLN A 256 -22.00 -13.79 20.37
CA GLN A 256 -21.28 -14.08 21.62
C GLN A 256 -19.74 -14.16 21.44
N CYS A 257 -19.22 -13.98 20.24
CA CYS A 257 -17.79 -14.07 19.94
C CYS A 257 -17.11 -12.71 20.14
N GLN A 258 -16.20 -12.63 21.12
CA GLN A 258 -15.46 -11.40 21.43
C GLN A 258 -14.43 -11.08 20.35
N VAL A 259 -14.40 -9.83 19.91
CA VAL A 259 -13.50 -9.31 18.87
C VAL A 259 -12.49 -8.39 19.54
N LYS A 260 -11.21 -8.73 19.44
CA LYS A 260 -10.09 -7.98 20.03
C LYS A 260 -9.17 -7.37 18.98
N ASP A 261 -9.06 -8.04 17.84
CA ASP A 261 -8.14 -7.77 16.74
C ASP A 261 -8.73 -8.33 15.42
N TYR A 262 -8.03 -8.13 14.31
CA TYR A 262 -8.41 -8.55 12.97
C TYR A 262 -8.56 -10.08 12.88
N ASP A 263 -7.69 -10.83 13.55
CA ASP A 263 -7.71 -12.29 13.52
C ASP A 263 -8.95 -12.83 14.22
N THR A 264 -9.29 -12.30 15.40
CA THR A 264 -10.52 -12.64 16.13
C THR A 264 -11.77 -12.17 15.38
N TRP A 265 -11.75 -10.99 14.74
CA TRP A 265 -12.82 -10.56 13.83
C TRP A 265 -13.06 -11.60 12.72
N TYR A 266 -12.00 -12.03 12.04
CA TYR A 266 -12.08 -13.04 10.99
C TYR A 266 -12.57 -14.40 11.52
N GLN A 267 -12.04 -14.86 12.65
CA GLN A 267 -12.45 -16.12 13.29
C GLN A 267 -13.91 -16.10 13.72
N CYS A 268 -14.41 -14.99 14.27
CA CYS A 268 -15.82 -14.87 14.64
C CYS A 268 -16.74 -14.95 13.42
N ILE A 269 -16.38 -14.30 12.30
CA ILE A 269 -17.15 -14.43 11.05
C ILE A 269 -17.10 -15.86 10.53
N GLN A 270 -15.91 -16.48 10.51
CA GLN A 270 -15.76 -17.86 10.05
C GLN A 270 -16.58 -18.84 10.90
N SER A 271 -16.62 -18.63 12.22
CA SER A 271 -17.48 -19.40 13.13
C SER A 271 -18.96 -19.24 12.77
N ALA A 272 -19.40 -18.02 12.44
CA ALA A 272 -20.77 -17.74 12.03
C ALA A 272 -21.14 -18.34 10.65
N VAL A 273 -20.18 -18.54 9.75
CA VAL A 273 -20.40 -19.27 8.48
C VAL A 273 -20.67 -20.75 8.76
N ASN A 274 -19.87 -21.34 9.64
CA ASN A 274 -19.86 -22.79 9.86
C ASN A 274 -21.00 -23.30 10.75
N HIS A 275 -21.56 -22.45 11.61
CA HIS A 275 -22.63 -22.82 12.53
C HIS A 275 -23.95 -22.16 12.16
N ALA A 276 -25.07 -22.84 12.44
CA ALA A 276 -26.40 -22.27 12.29
C ALA A 276 -26.63 -21.15 13.33
N SER A 277 -27.56 -20.24 13.05
CA SER A 277 -27.96 -19.24 14.04
C SER A 277 -28.56 -19.91 15.27
N PRO A 278 -28.13 -19.56 16.50
CA PRO A 278 -28.72 -20.10 17.71
C PRO A 278 -30.14 -19.54 17.90
N GLY A 279 -30.92 -20.19 18.76
CA GLY A 279 -32.13 -19.61 19.32
C GLY A 279 -31.84 -18.70 20.52
N TYR A 280 -32.87 -18.01 20.97
CA TYR A 280 -32.85 -17.06 22.08
C TYR A 280 -33.89 -17.46 23.11
N CYS A 281 -33.54 -17.38 24.40
CA CYS A 281 -34.45 -17.70 25.50
C CYS A 281 -35.32 -16.50 25.85
N VAL A 282 -36.60 -16.55 25.49
CA VAL A 282 -37.53 -15.42 25.55
C VAL A 282 -38.69 -15.72 26.50
N SER A 283 -39.16 -14.73 27.26
CA SER A 283 -40.29 -14.91 28.17
C SER A 283 -41.62 -14.97 27.42
N SER A 284 -42.58 -15.73 27.95
CA SER A 284 -43.92 -15.83 27.35
C SER A 284 -44.66 -14.49 27.31
N ASP A 285 -44.34 -13.56 28.20
CA ASP A 285 -44.94 -12.22 28.25
C ASP A 285 -44.50 -11.36 27.06
N LEU A 286 -43.20 -11.39 26.71
CA LEU A 286 -42.67 -10.66 25.55
C LEU A 286 -43.33 -11.15 24.26
N VAL A 287 -43.51 -12.46 24.12
CA VAL A 287 -44.18 -13.03 22.94
C VAL A 287 -45.62 -12.56 22.85
N LYS A 288 -46.39 -12.61 23.95
CA LYS A 288 -47.80 -12.16 23.97
C LYS A 288 -47.96 -10.67 23.65
N GLU A 289 -46.99 -9.85 24.03
CA GLU A 289 -47.04 -8.39 23.81
C GLU A 289 -46.71 -8.00 22.36
N HIS A 290 -45.85 -8.76 21.69
CA HIS A 290 -45.25 -8.37 20.41
C HIS A 290 -45.56 -9.28 19.22
N ASP A 291 -46.27 -10.40 19.41
CA ASP A 291 -46.56 -11.34 18.32
C ASP A 291 -47.54 -10.74 17.29
N GLU A 292 -47.05 -10.59 16.05
CA GLU A 292 -47.84 -10.16 14.88
C GLU A 292 -47.95 -11.28 13.83
N SER A 293 -47.95 -12.54 14.27
CA SER A 293 -47.92 -13.70 13.38
C SER A 293 -49.13 -13.79 12.44
N ILE A 294 -48.85 -14.14 11.18
CA ILE A 294 -49.84 -14.50 10.16
C ILE A 294 -49.73 -16.00 9.80
N ALA A 295 -50.58 -16.47 8.90
CA ALA A 295 -50.50 -17.84 8.40
C ALA A 295 -49.11 -18.12 7.81
N ALA A 296 -48.44 -19.16 8.33
CA ALA A 296 -47.10 -19.53 7.94
C ALA A 296 -47.03 -19.99 6.47
N GLU A 297 -46.10 -19.41 5.71
CA GLU A 297 -45.83 -19.76 4.32
C GLU A 297 -44.42 -20.35 4.18
N GLN A 298 -44.27 -21.43 3.41
CA GLN A 298 -42.98 -22.05 3.20
C GLN A 298 -42.23 -21.37 2.03
N LEU A 299 -41.04 -20.85 2.31
CA LEU A 299 -40.18 -20.20 1.32
C LEU A 299 -39.32 -21.22 0.52
N PRO A 300 -38.88 -20.84 -0.70
CA PRO A 300 -37.87 -21.60 -1.44
C PRO A 300 -36.59 -21.69 -0.61
N GLY A 301 -36.16 -22.92 -0.26
CA GLY A 301 -35.00 -23.15 0.61
C GLY A 301 -35.35 -23.69 2.00
N GLY A 302 -36.64 -23.88 2.30
CA GLY A 302 -37.10 -24.60 3.50
C GLY A 302 -37.33 -23.73 4.73
N ALA A 303 -37.08 -22.42 4.64
CA ALA A 303 -37.45 -21.47 5.68
C ALA A 303 -38.98 -21.25 5.71
N ILE A 304 -39.51 -20.88 6.87
CA ILE A 304 -40.93 -20.57 7.06
C ILE A 304 -41.05 -19.08 7.37
N GLU A 305 -41.90 -18.38 6.63
CA GLU A 305 -42.24 -16.98 6.87
C GLU A 305 -43.60 -16.90 7.55
N CYS A 306 -43.66 -16.17 8.65
CA CYS A 306 -44.88 -15.95 9.44
C CYS A 306 -45.13 -14.47 9.72
N CYS A 307 -44.33 -13.57 9.14
CA CYS A 307 -44.48 -12.12 9.25
C CYS A 307 -45.13 -11.52 8.00
N SER A 308 -45.85 -10.40 8.19
CA SER A 308 -46.35 -9.61 7.06
C SER A 308 -45.20 -8.90 6.34
N ALA A 309 -45.29 -8.77 5.01
CA ALA A 309 -44.34 -7.98 4.21
C ALA A 309 -44.26 -6.48 4.59
N LYS A 310 -45.17 -5.99 5.44
CA LYS A 310 -45.17 -4.61 5.95
C LYS A 310 -44.28 -4.43 7.19
N SER A 311 -43.92 -5.51 7.89
CA SER A 311 -43.17 -5.50 9.15
C SER A 311 -41.68 -5.78 8.90
N SER A 312 -40.95 -4.80 8.34
CA SER A 312 -39.57 -4.98 7.87
C SER A 312 -38.52 -5.24 8.96
N ASP A 313 -38.87 -5.03 10.23
CA ASP A 313 -38.03 -5.21 11.41
C ASP A 313 -38.38 -6.46 12.23
N HIS A 314 -39.41 -7.20 11.81
CA HIS A 314 -39.83 -8.44 12.42
C HIS A 314 -39.15 -9.64 11.76
N LEU A 315 -38.95 -10.70 12.55
CA LEU A 315 -38.42 -11.97 12.10
C LEU A 315 -39.37 -13.07 12.57
N CYS A 316 -39.51 -14.10 11.73
CA CYS A 316 -40.24 -15.30 12.10
C CYS A 316 -39.36 -16.21 12.97
N PHE A 317 -39.88 -16.64 14.12
CA PHE A 317 -39.21 -17.55 15.05
C PHE A 317 -40.04 -18.83 15.23
N GLU A 318 -39.36 -19.97 15.28
CA GLU A 318 -39.90 -21.30 15.59
C GLU A 318 -39.67 -21.62 17.07
N TYR A 319 -40.68 -22.17 17.73
CA TYR A 319 -40.53 -22.74 19.07
C TYR A 319 -39.84 -24.12 19.01
N LEU A 320 -38.73 -24.29 19.76
CA LEU A 320 -38.06 -25.59 19.89
C LEU A 320 -38.61 -26.47 21.01
N ASP A 321 -39.52 -25.93 21.84
CA ASP A 321 -40.13 -26.63 22.96
C ASP A 321 -41.17 -27.63 22.44
N LYS A 322 -40.88 -28.93 22.57
CA LYS A 322 -41.87 -29.99 22.38
C LYS A 322 -42.46 -30.36 23.74
N GLU A 323 -43.50 -29.66 24.16
CA GLU A 323 -44.34 -30.18 25.26
C GLU A 323 -45.28 -31.27 24.71
N GLU A 324 -45.33 -32.41 25.39
CA GLU A 324 -46.12 -33.61 25.02
C GLU A 324 -47.64 -33.37 24.92
N ASN A 325 -48.16 -32.17 25.21
CA ASN A 325 -49.59 -31.85 25.27
C ASN A 325 -50.02 -30.51 24.58
N MET A 326 -49.31 -30.07 23.55
CA MET A 326 -49.68 -28.89 22.72
C MET A 326 -49.82 -29.26 21.22
N PRO A 327 -50.61 -28.53 20.41
CA PRO A 327 -51.11 -28.99 19.11
C PRO A 327 -50.03 -29.20 18.03
N GLU A 328 -50.40 -29.99 17.01
CA GLU A 328 -49.58 -30.77 16.05
C GLU A 328 -48.58 -30.03 15.12
N LEU A 329 -48.24 -28.76 15.33
CA LEU A 329 -47.21 -28.04 14.57
C LEU A 329 -46.41 -27.13 15.51
N PRO A 330 -45.07 -27.00 15.38
CA PRO A 330 -44.32 -26.04 16.18
C PRO A 330 -44.87 -24.63 15.89
N PRO A 331 -45.38 -23.90 16.90
CA PRO A 331 -45.90 -22.58 16.67
C PRO A 331 -44.77 -21.71 16.11
N HIS A 332 -45.11 -20.87 15.14
CA HIS A 332 -44.23 -19.83 14.65
C HIS A 332 -44.77 -18.50 15.16
N THR A 333 -43.88 -17.61 15.58
CA THR A 333 -44.24 -16.27 16.09
C THR A 333 -43.47 -15.21 15.32
N CYS A 334 -44.15 -14.11 15.00
CA CYS A 334 -43.55 -12.98 14.31
C CYS A 334 -43.23 -11.90 15.34
N LEU A 335 -41.94 -11.70 15.63
CA LEU A 335 -41.49 -10.78 16.68
C LEU A 335 -40.48 -9.77 16.13
N PRO A 336 -40.41 -8.54 16.69
CA PRO A 336 -39.34 -7.60 16.36
C PRO A 336 -37.98 -8.20 16.71
N GLY A 337 -37.16 -8.50 15.71
CA GLY A 337 -35.91 -9.24 15.89
C GLY A 337 -34.94 -8.54 16.84
N ARG A 338 -34.92 -7.20 16.82
CA ARG A 338 -34.12 -6.39 17.74
C ARG A 338 -34.52 -6.56 19.19
N VAL A 339 -35.83 -6.56 19.47
CA VAL A 339 -36.37 -6.66 20.83
C VAL A 339 -36.00 -8.03 21.42
N VAL A 340 -36.14 -9.10 20.62
CA VAL A 340 -35.74 -10.46 21.02
C VAL A 340 -34.26 -10.51 21.40
N ILE A 341 -33.37 -10.04 20.53
CA ILE A 341 -31.91 -10.11 20.76
C ILE A 341 -31.48 -9.18 21.93
N GLU A 342 -32.09 -8.01 22.11
CA GLU A 342 -31.77 -7.09 23.21
C GLU A 342 -32.36 -7.53 24.56
N SER A 343 -33.37 -8.42 24.56
CA SER A 343 -34.07 -8.84 25.78
C SER A 343 -33.33 -9.91 26.61
N THR A 344 -32.41 -10.66 26.00
CA THR A 344 -31.76 -11.80 26.63
C THR A 344 -30.34 -12.00 26.10
N ASP A 345 -29.41 -12.35 27.00
CA ASP A 345 -28.08 -12.85 26.63
C ASP A 345 -28.05 -14.40 26.56
N GLU A 346 -29.12 -15.08 26.99
CA GLU A 346 -29.25 -16.54 26.98
C GLU A 346 -29.58 -17.06 25.58
N ILE A 347 -28.66 -17.84 25.02
CA ILE A 347 -28.83 -18.53 23.73
C ILE A 347 -29.15 -20.00 23.95
N CYS A 348 -29.92 -20.58 23.05
CA CYS A 348 -30.34 -21.97 23.12
C CYS A 348 -30.16 -22.68 21.77
N VAL A 349 -29.80 -23.96 21.83
CA VAL A 349 -29.80 -24.88 20.69
C VAL A 349 -30.96 -25.88 20.84
N THR A 350 -31.34 -26.16 22.08
CA THR A 350 -32.42 -27.05 22.48
C THR A 350 -33.31 -26.39 23.53
N ALA A 351 -34.53 -26.89 23.69
CA ALA A 351 -35.51 -26.43 24.69
C ALA A 351 -34.95 -26.42 26.12
N SER A 352 -34.07 -27.36 26.46
CA SER A 352 -33.50 -27.50 27.81
C SER A 352 -32.42 -26.47 28.17
N ASP A 353 -31.97 -25.66 27.22
CA ASP A 353 -30.91 -24.68 27.45
C ASP A 353 -31.41 -23.41 28.16
N CYS A 354 -32.73 -23.18 28.15
CA CYS A 354 -33.35 -21.97 28.71
C CYS A 354 -33.70 -22.12 30.19
N SER A 355 -33.53 -21.03 30.94
CA SER A 355 -33.96 -20.93 32.34
C SER A 355 -35.49 -21.12 32.50
N VAL A 356 -35.92 -21.53 33.71
CA VAL A 356 -37.34 -21.81 34.01
C VAL A 356 -38.22 -20.59 33.71
N GLY A 357 -39.25 -20.77 32.88
CA GLY A 357 -40.18 -19.72 32.45
C GLY A 357 -39.79 -18.99 31.16
N LEU A 358 -38.70 -19.40 30.52
CA LEU A 358 -38.30 -18.93 29.19
C LEU A 358 -38.49 -20.03 28.15
N HIS A 359 -38.77 -19.63 26.92
CA HIS A 359 -38.94 -20.51 25.77
C HIS A 359 -37.81 -20.31 24.77
N CYS A 360 -37.36 -21.41 24.17
CA CYS A 360 -36.33 -21.34 23.14
C CYS A 360 -36.92 -20.99 21.77
N LEU A 361 -36.69 -19.76 21.31
CA LEU A 361 -37.13 -19.26 20.01
C LEU A 361 -35.97 -19.24 19.02
N LYS A 362 -36.07 -20.04 17.96
CA LYS A 362 -35.05 -20.12 16.91
C LYS A 362 -35.50 -19.36 15.67
N PRO A 363 -34.68 -18.45 15.09
CA PRO A 363 -35.07 -17.75 13.88
C PRO A 363 -35.21 -18.73 12.71
N SER A 364 -36.34 -18.64 11.99
CA SER A 364 -36.64 -19.47 10.83
C SER A 364 -35.93 -18.92 9.60
N LEU A 365 -34.73 -19.45 9.32
CA LEU A 365 -33.83 -18.99 8.26
C LEU A 365 -33.48 -20.13 7.31
N ASP A 366 -33.10 -19.78 6.08
CA ASP A 366 -32.57 -20.75 5.13
C ASP A 366 -31.14 -21.22 5.52
N ASN A 367 -30.61 -22.20 4.78
CA ASN A 367 -29.31 -22.78 5.09
C ASN A 367 -28.12 -21.83 4.87
N HIS A 368 -28.29 -20.70 4.19
CA HIS A 368 -27.21 -19.77 3.84
C HIS A 368 -27.24 -18.46 4.63
N THR A 369 -28.41 -18.05 5.07
CA THR A 369 -28.67 -16.83 5.81
C THR A 369 -28.42 -17.07 7.29
N ARG A 370 -27.77 -16.10 7.92
CA ARG A 370 -27.51 -16.10 9.36
C ARG A 370 -27.97 -14.79 9.95
N LEU A 371 -28.44 -14.86 11.19
CA LEU A 371 -28.73 -13.69 12.01
C LEU A 371 -27.48 -13.36 12.83
N LEU A 372 -26.87 -12.21 12.53
CA LEU A 372 -25.71 -11.69 13.26
C LEU A 372 -26.08 -10.41 13.99
N TYR A 373 -25.55 -10.21 15.18
CA TYR A 373 -25.53 -8.92 15.86
C TYR A 373 -24.10 -8.49 16.15
N ILE A 374 -23.78 -7.23 15.83
CA ILE A 374 -22.47 -6.64 15.97
C ILE A 374 -22.53 -5.64 17.12
N LYS A 375 -21.82 -5.94 18.21
CA LYS A 375 -21.76 -5.10 19.41
C LYS A 375 -20.73 -3.99 19.21
N ARG A 376 -21.17 -2.75 19.37
CA ARG A 376 -20.35 -1.54 19.27
C ARG A 376 -20.08 -0.96 20.66
N ALA A 377 -18.96 -0.25 20.81
CA ALA A 377 -18.61 0.37 22.09
C ALA A 377 -19.52 1.56 22.46
N ASN A 378 -19.77 2.47 21.52
CA ASN A 378 -20.44 3.76 21.77
C ASN A 378 -21.72 3.96 20.92
N ALA A 379 -22.37 2.87 20.50
CA ALA A 379 -23.57 2.93 19.66
C ALA A 379 -24.44 1.67 19.85
N LYS A 380 -25.71 1.73 19.41
CA LYS A 380 -26.64 0.58 19.44
C LYS A 380 -26.07 -0.61 18.67
N MET A 381 -26.44 -1.85 19.03
CA MET A 381 -26.00 -3.00 18.24
C MET A 381 -26.56 -2.97 16.81
N VAL A 382 -25.77 -3.45 15.85
CA VAL A 382 -26.19 -3.58 14.45
C VAL A 382 -26.62 -5.01 14.22
N ILE A 383 -27.81 -5.21 13.65
CA ILE A 383 -28.31 -6.53 13.29
C ILE A 383 -28.13 -6.70 11.79
N PHE A 384 -27.63 -7.85 11.39
CA PHE A 384 -27.39 -8.22 10.01
C PHE A 384 -28.05 -9.57 9.72
N LEU A 385 -28.81 -9.60 8.64
CA LEU A 385 -29.44 -10.79 8.11
C LEU A 385 -28.90 -11.04 6.70
N GLY A 386 -28.14 -12.13 6.53
CA GLY A 386 -27.52 -12.46 5.25
C GLY A 386 -26.42 -13.51 5.42
N HIS A 387 -25.64 -13.74 4.37
CA HIS A 387 -24.50 -14.66 4.46
C HIS A 387 -23.32 -13.98 5.17
N PRO A 388 -22.72 -14.56 6.23
CA PRO A 388 -21.67 -13.89 7.02
C PRO A 388 -20.43 -13.47 6.22
N SER A 389 -20.13 -14.13 5.09
CA SER A 389 -19.02 -13.72 4.21
C SER A 389 -19.22 -12.31 3.62
N GLU A 390 -20.46 -11.84 3.47
CA GLU A 390 -20.74 -10.48 3.00
C GLU A 390 -20.20 -9.45 3.99
N VAL A 391 -20.27 -9.72 5.29
CA VAL A 391 -19.68 -8.86 6.32
C VAL A 391 -18.16 -8.76 6.11
N TYR A 392 -17.50 -9.91 5.90
CA TYR A 392 -16.05 -9.95 5.68
C TYR A 392 -15.62 -9.21 4.39
N HIS A 393 -16.37 -9.37 3.30
CA HIS A 393 -16.01 -8.75 2.02
C HIS A 393 -16.37 -7.26 1.95
N THR A 394 -17.43 -6.84 2.62
CA THR A 394 -17.95 -5.47 2.51
C THR A 394 -17.49 -4.54 3.63
N VAL A 395 -17.11 -5.06 4.80
CA VAL A 395 -16.63 -4.26 5.95
C VAL A 395 -15.13 -4.47 6.13
N ARG A 396 -14.37 -3.39 5.95
CA ARG A 396 -12.93 -3.37 6.24
C ARG A 396 -12.70 -2.84 7.64
N VAL A 397 -11.93 -3.56 8.44
CA VAL A 397 -11.58 -3.19 9.82
C VAL A 397 -10.09 -2.94 9.99
N SER A 398 -9.71 -2.33 11.11
CA SER A 398 -8.33 -2.05 11.51
C SER A 398 -8.11 -2.42 12.97
N ASP A 399 -6.92 -2.93 13.29
CA ASP A 399 -6.47 -3.24 14.66
C ASP A 399 -6.21 -2.00 15.50
N PHE A 400 -6.00 -0.85 14.85
CA PHE A 400 -5.71 0.40 15.52
C PHE A 400 -7.00 1.09 15.96
N VAL A 401 -7.22 1.16 17.27
CA VAL A 401 -8.38 1.84 17.87
C VAL A 401 -7.95 3.21 18.38
N PRO A 402 -8.47 4.32 17.85
CA PRO A 402 -8.08 5.65 18.31
C PRO A 402 -8.47 5.86 19.78
N VAL A 403 -7.52 6.28 20.60
CA VAL A 403 -7.74 6.57 22.03
C VAL A 403 -8.56 7.85 22.19
N TYR A 404 -8.34 8.83 21.32
CA TYR A 404 -9.03 10.12 21.31
C TYR A 404 -9.84 10.29 20.04
N SER A 405 -11.10 10.72 20.15
CA SER A 405 -12.00 10.91 19.00
C SER A 405 -11.52 11.97 17.99
N ILE A 406 -10.59 12.85 18.38
CA ILE A 406 -10.01 13.87 17.49
C ILE A 406 -9.02 13.26 16.49
N ILE A 407 -8.48 12.07 16.79
CA ILE A 407 -7.44 11.43 15.98
C ILE A 407 -8.12 10.68 14.84
N PRO A 408 -7.81 11.01 13.57
CA PRO A 408 -8.36 10.30 12.44
C PRO A 408 -7.95 8.81 12.49
N PRO A 409 -8.90 7.87 12.38
CA PRO A 409 -8.59 6.44 12.45
C PRO A 409 -7.74 5.95 11.27
N ALA A 410 -7.62 6.74 10.20
CA ALA A 410 -6.88 6.38 8.99
C ALA A 410 -5.36 6.63 9.05
N ILE A 411 -4.85 7.29 10.11
CA ILE A 411 -3.42 7.64 10.22
C ILE A 411 -2.49 6.41 10.15
N PRO A 412 -2.74 5.31 10.91
CA PRO A 412 -1.87 4.14 10.89
C PRO A 412 -1.73 3.56 9.48
N GLU A 413 -2.83 3.50 8.72
CA GLU A 413 -2.83 2.96 7.37
C GLU A 413 -2.11 3.88 6.38
N VAL A 414 -2.26 5.20 6.51
CA VAL A 414 -1.51 6.16 5.67
C VAL A 414 -0.01 5.98 5.88
N ILE A 415 0.43 5.86 7.14
CA ILE A 415 1.85 5.63 7.47
C ILE A 415 2.30 4.27 6.93
N MET A 416 1.54 3.21 7.17
CA MET A 416 1.83 1.87 6.66
C MET A 416 1.97 1.86 5.15
N GLN A 417 1.03 2.49 4.44
CA GLN A 417 1.02 2.52 2.99
C GLN A 417 2.21 3.31 2.46
N MET A 418 2.51 4.47 3.04
CA MET A 418 3.69 5.27 2.68
C MET A 418 4.99 4.49 2.92
N CYS A 419 5.16 3.84 4.07
CA CYS A 419 6.37 3.09 4.38
C CYS A 419 6.53 1.84 3.49
N LYS A 420 5.43 1.16 3.12
CA LYS A 420 5.46 0.04 2.15
C LYS A 420 5.95 0.52 0.78
N TYR A 421 5.45 1.66 0.31
CA TYR A 421 5.91 2.20 -0.96
C TYR A 421 7.35 2.71 -0.87
N LEU A 422 7.73 3.43 0.19
CA LEU A 422 9.12 3.85 0.42
C LEU A 422 10.08 2.68 0.40
N SER A 423 9.76 1.57 1.07
CA SER A 423 10.65 0.40 1.09
C SER A 423 10.80 -0.22 -0.30
N VAL A 424 9.71 -0.43 -1.04
CA VAL A 424 9.76 -1.06 -2.36
C VAL A 424 10.42 -0.15 -3.40
N PHE A 425 10.00 1.11 -3.53
CA PHE A 425 10.56 2.03 -4.52
C PHE A 425 12.01 2.39 -4.22
N SER A 426 12.37 2.59 -2.95
CA SER A 426 13.76 2.89 -2.59
C SER A 426 14.68 1.69 -2.85
N ALA A 427 14.25 0.46 -2.52
CA ALA A 427 14.99 -0.75 -2.84
C ALA A 427 15.14 -0.94 -4.35
N GLY A 428 14.06 -0.74 -5.11
CA GLY A 428 14.07 -0.79 -6.57
C GLY A 428 15.05 0.21 -7.19
N LEU A 429 15.03 1.47 -6.72
CA LEU A 429 15.98 2.50 -7.17
C LEU A 429 17.43 2.16 -6.80
N ALA A 430 17.69 1.56 -5.63
CA ALA A 430 19.03 1.09 -5.27
C ALA A 430 19.52 -0.02 -6.21
N ILE A 431 18.64 -0.98 -6.55
CA ILE A 431 18.95 -2.09 -7.46
C ILE A 431 19.18 -1.57 -8.89
N ILE A 432 18.31 -0.69 -9.40
CA ILE A 432 18.44 -0.17 -10.77
C ILE A 432 19.70 0.69 -10.91
N ASN A 433 19.95 1.60 -9.97
CA ASN A 433 21.08 2.51 -10.08
C ASN A 433 22.44 1.82 -9.96
N ILE A 434 22.53 0.65 -9.32
CA ILE A 434 23.81 -0.04 -9.21
C ILE A 434 24.20 -0.84 -10.46
N ILE A 435 23.25 -1.17 -11.33
CA ILE A 435 23.51 -1.97 -12.53
C ILE A 435 24.34 -1.15 -13.53
N PRO A 436 25.40 -1.72 -14.15
CA PRO A 436 26.21 -1.03 -15.14
C PRO A 436 25.42 -0.77 -16.43
N CYS A 437 24.70 0.33 -16.45
CA CYS A 437 23.84 0.79 -17.53
C CYS A 437 24.03 2.30 -17.69
N PHE A 438 23.87 2.81 -18.91
CA PHE A 438 23.98 4.26 -19.15
C PHE A 438 22.92 5.04 -18.36
N TYR A 439 23.29 6.23 -17.92
CA TYR A 439 22.50 7.15 -17.08
C TYR A 439 22.28 6.73 -15.62
N PHE A 440 22.77 5.55 -15.20
CA PHE A 440 22.73 5.11 -13.81
C PHE A 440 24.12 5.18 -13.17
N ASP A 441 24.18 5.22 -11.83
CA ASP A 441 25.45 5.24 -11.08
C ASP A 441 26.38 4.06 -11.41
N GLY A 442 25.79 2.92 -11.77
CA GLY A 442 26.48 1.68 -12.09
C GLY A 442 27.54 1.84 -13.17
N GLN A 443 27.38 2.77 -14.11
CA GLN A 443 28.39 3.05 -15.14
C GLN A 443 29.69 3.61 -14.53
N TYR A 444 29.56 4.50 -13.54
CA TYR A 444 30.70 5.11 -12.87
C TYR A 444 31.28 4.16 -11.82
N ILE A 445 30.42 3.37 -11.17
CA ILE A 445 30.83 2.31 -10.25
C ILE A 445 31.69 1.27 -10.98
N ILE A 446 31.23 0.73 -12.12
CA ILE A 446 32.01 -0.27 -12.88
C ILE A 446 33.32 0.33 -13.43
N GLN A 447 33.30 1.59 -13.85
CA GLN A 447 34.51 2.29 -14.29
C GLN A 447 35.55 2.41 -13.16
N ALA A 448 35.12 2.80 -11.96
CA ALA A 448 35.99 2.88 -10.79
C ALA A 448 36.52 1.48 -10.39
N ILE A 449 35.66 0.46 -10.38
CA ILE A 449 36.03 -0.94 -10.10
C ILE A 449 37.07 -1.45 -11.10
N CYS A 450 36.85 -1.26 -12.40
CA CYS A 450 37.81 -1.65 -13.44
C CYS A 450 39.16 -0.94 -13.25
N ASN A 451 39.14 0.34 -12.89
CA ASN A 451 40.36 1.10 -12.63
C ASN A 451 41.12 0.65 -11.37
N ILE A 452 40.46 -0.01 -10.42
CA ILE A 452 41.09 -0.57 -9.22
C ILE A 452 41.56 -2.01 -9.49
N LEU A 453 40.65 -2.90 -9.90
CA LEU A 453 40.92 -4.34 -10.01
C LEU A 453 41.84 -4.70 -11.18
N LEU A 454 41.74 -3.97 -12.30
CA LEU A 454 42.59 -4.21 -13.47
C LEU A 454 43.88 -3.40 -13.43
N ALA A 455 44.13 -2.59 -12.40
CA ALA A 455 45.30 -1.71 -12.37
C ALA A 455 46.64 -2.45 -12.50
N HIS A 456 46.72 -3.64 -11.89
CA HIS A 456 47.92 -4.47 -11.95
C HIS A 456 48.09 -5.20 -13.30
N LYS A 457 46.98 -5.58 -13.96
CA LYS A 457 46.99 -6.36 -15.21
C LYS A 457 47.04 -5.48 -16.47
N VAL A 458 46.38 -4.33 -16.43
CA VAL A 458 46.22 -3.41 -17.56
C VAL A 458 46.74 -2.03 -17.15
N LYS A 459 47.95 -1.70 -17.60
CA LYS A 459 48.64 -0.45 -17.23
C LYS A 459 47.94 0.80 -17.79
N HIS A 460 47.37 0.71 -18.99
CA HIS A 460 46.74 1.85 -19.66
C HIS A 460 45.33 2.12 -19.12
N LYS A 461 45.12 3.30 -18.52
CA LYS A 461 43.80 3.77 -18.02
C LYS A 461 42.74 3.79 -19.12
N SER A 462 43.11 4.16 -20.34
CA SER A 462 42.22 4.17 -21.51
C SER A 462 41.63 2.79 -21.80
N VAL A 463 42.43 1.73 -21.75
CA VAL A 463 41.97 0.35 -21.98
C VAL A 463 41.04 -0.12 -20.86
N ARG A 464 41.33 0.22 -19.61
CA ARG A 464 40.43 -0.10 -18.47
C ARG A 464 39.08 0.61 -18.60
N ASN A 465 39.08 1.87 -19.02
CA ASN A 465 37.86 2.63 -19.29
C ASN A 465 37.08 2.02 -20.46
N ALA A 466 37.76 1.58 -21.54
CA ALA A 466 37.11 0.92 -22.66
C ALA A 466 36.41 -0.39 -22.24
N ILE A 467 37.04 -1.19 -21.35
CA ILE A 467 36.42 -2.38 -20.78
C ILE A 467 35.16 -2.02 -19.97
N ALA A 468 35.22 -0.98 -19.14
CA ALA A 468 34.07 -0.53 -18.36
C ALA A 468 32.91 -0.04 -19.24
N VAL A 469 33.22 0.71 -20.32
CA VAL A 469 32.23 1.14 -21.31
C VAL A 469 31.61 -0.06 -22.01
N PHE A 470 32.41 -1.06 -22.40
CA PHE A 470 31.89 -2.29 -23.01
C PHE A 470 30.90 -3.01 -22.08
N ILE A 471 31.24 -3.17 -20.79
CA ILE A 471 30.32 -3.76 -19.79
C ILE A 471 29.03 -2.94 -19.68
N THR A 472 29.14 -1.61 -19.67
CA THR A 472 27.99 -0.69 -19.59
C THR A 472 27.08 -0.79 -20.82
N VAL A 473 27.67 -0.90 -22.02
CA VAL A 473 26.94 -1.12 -23.27
C VAL A 473 26.19 -2.46 -23.22
N CYS A 474 26.86 -3.54 -22.80
CA CYS A 474 26.22 -4.85 -22.65
C CYS A 474 25.05 -4.80 -21.64
N GLY A 475 25.25 -4.17 -20.48
CA GLY A 475 24.19 -4.01 -19.48
C GLY A 475 23.01 -3.17 -19.98
N THR A 476 23.29 -2.12 -20.75
CA THR A 476 22.26 -1.28 -21.38
C THR A 476 21.45 -2.08 -22.40
N ILE A 477 22.12 -2.77 -23.34
CA ILE A 477 21.45 -3.64 -24.33
C ILE A 477 20.61 -4.71 -23.62
N PHE A 478 21.14 -5.29 -22.54
CA PHE A 478 20.42 -6.29 -21.75
C PHE A 478 19.14 -5.71 -21.14
N ILE A 479 19.20 -4.61 -20.39
CA ILE A 479 18.02 -4.04 -19.73
C ILE A 479 17.00 -3.55 -20.76
N PHE A 480 17.41 -2.68 -21.69
CA PHE A 480 16.49 -2.08 -22.65
C PHE A 480 15.94 -3.11 -23.64
N GLY A 481 16.74 -4.11 -24.03
CA GLY A 481 16.28 -5.22 -24.86
C GLY A 481 15.23 -6.07 -24.16
N ASN A 482 15.40 -6.36 -22.87
CA ASN A 482 14.41 -7.09 -22.09
C ASN A 482 13.12 -6.28 -21.88
N LEU A 483 13.24 -4.99 -21.56
CA LEU A 483 12.07 -4.11 -21.44
C LEU A 483 11.30 -4.00 -22.76
N LEU A 484 12.00 -3.81 -23.88
CA LEU A 484 11.40 -3.77 -25.20
C LEU A 484 10.67 -5.07 -25.53
N SER A 485 11.31 -6.22 -25.28
CA SER A 485 10.71 -7.54 -25.46
C SER A 485 9.40 -7.67 -24.67
N ILE A 486 9.42 -7.35 -23.37
CA ILE A 486 8.24 -7.39 -22.51
C ILE A 486 7.13 -6.47 -23.05
N THR A 487 7.45 -5.24 -23.46
CA THR A 487 6.45 -4.31 -24.00
C THR A 487 5.88 -4.76 -25.34
N LEU A 488 6.70 -5.35 -26.23
CA LEU A 488 6.23 -5.85 -27.52
C LEU A 488 5.31 -7.06 -27.33
N PHE A 489 5.66 -8.01 -26.46
CA PHE A 489 4.80 -9.15 -26.11
C PHE A 489 3.54 -8.78 -25.33
N ALA A 490 3.46 -7.58 -24.74
CA ALA A 490 2.24 -7.09 -24.11
C ALA A 490 1.29 -6.40 -25.11
N ILE A 491 1.81 -5.97 -26.26
CA ILE A 491 1.06 -5.26 -27.32
C ILE A 491 0.59 -6.23 -28.42
N PHE A 492 1.37 -7.28 -28.71
CA PHE A 492 1.07 -8.37 -29.65
C PHE A 492 0.71 -9.64 -28.89
#